data_AF-A0A3D1VFF3-F1
#
_entry.id   AF-A0A3D1VFF3-F1
#
_cell.length_a   1.000
_cell.length_b   1.000
_cell.length_c   1.000
_cell.angle_alpha   90.00
_cell.angle_beta   90.00
_cell.angle_gamma   90.00
#
_symmetry.space_group_name_H-M   'P 1'
#
loop_
_entity.id
_entity.type
_entity.pdbx_description
1 polymer ?
#
loop_
_entity_poly.entity_id
_entity_poly.type
_entity_poly.pdbx_seq_one_letter_code
_entity_poly.pdbx_strand_id
1 'polypeptide(L)'
;MESASAVLTVTADGLLYGKNGRTLWMALPQFHQDTLVLRRAVLIAGGAFLLNHTLRTVYATAAVSVEPHGLGTAFSDGFVRRALTVYGLPGSVLETYCGTAIPFYPVNSGTCGAETAWQYDLDTTALTISGSGPVADFAADVAPWALFGAEIRQVTVEDGVTALPESSFANCTGLTQVTLGSGIEKMDANWFAHCPDLTELTVTATDTVFPAAVFAGVGDGLILYGYYDTSVMDYARQHGLTFVPLGCLHRIYTDSGPAPTCTSGATRSRTCARCGADLGTVELPPNGHTYSETVQTAPTCTAIGCSNYTCTVCGDSYTADTPALGHNWVQRAYTAPTCCVAGRVQRYCTRCGTEETNILSPTQPEGHFVKGTVTDKAGAPLENISVSLDGTPVAVTNENGVFLFEGVSCGDYTLTFCGDGCVPRSVPLSVSGGNTTAPTAVLLLVGDLNGDGYVNARDDVLAQRQEVSPSDGANLSVNRVLPKVTLDRIYGVQAKIGVLYIRQSAEENGAYRRQFEVNVRAFNEYRVVDCGFLYGKNMAETDLVPERVGATNAQGYAVKRMPAACTPGRKVLLYGSSSATGQVSARFYITYTNGVMTKTYLSEVCTYDYDEA
;
A
#
# COMPACT_ATOMS: atom_id res chain seq x y z
N MET A 1 -87.06 -23.40 22.48
CA MET A 1 -88.01 -23.18 21.36
C MET A 1 -89.39 -23.00 21.96
N GLU A 2 -89.73 -21.79 22.39
CA GLU A 2 -91.11 -21.37 22.66
C GLU A 2 -91.12 -19.86 22.89
N SER A 3 -91.11 -19.12 21.78
CA SER A 3 -91.83 -17.84 21.61
C SER A 3 -91.40 -17.15 20.31
N ALA A 4 -92.41 -16.69 19.57
CA ALA A 4 -92.36 -15.72 18.48
C ALA A 4 -91.68 -16.12 17.14
N SER A 5 -92.47 -16.63 16.20
CA SER A 5 -92.41 -16.34 14.74
C SER A 5 -91.05 -16.45 13.99
N ALA A 6 -90.07 -17.17 14.53
CA ALA A 6 -88.78 -17.36 13.88
C ALA A 6 -88.89 -18.49 12.85
N VAL A 7 -89.11 -18.13 11.58
CA VAL A 7 -88.90 -19.05 10.46
C VAL A 7 -87.41 -19.41 10.45
N LEU A 8 -87.09 -20.64 10.80
CA LEU A 8 -85.73 -21.18 10.76
C LEU A 8 -85.45 -21.72 9.36
N THR A 9 -84.22 -21.54 8.89
CA THR A 9 -83.76 -22.09 7.60
C THR A 9 -82.75 -23.18 7.87
N VAL A 10 -82.97 -24.37 7.32
CA VAL A 10 -82.01 -25.47 7.38
C VAL A 10 -81.32 -25.58 6.02
N THR A 11 -80.00 -25.47 6.02
CA THR A 11 -79.20 -25.72 4.81
C THR A 11 -79.21 -27.21 4.46
N ALA A 12 -78.96 -27.55 3.21
CA ALA A 12 -78.87 -28.95 2.76
C ALA A 12 -77.86 -29.77 3.58
N ASP A 13 -76.78 -29.12 4.03
CA ASP A 13 -75.73 -29.75 4.83
C ASP A 13 -76.08 -29.88 6.32
N GLY A 14 -77.21 -29.35 6.79
CA GLY A 14 -77.67 -29.51 8.17
C GLY A 14 -77.34 -28.36 9.13
N LEU A 15 -76.98 -27.18 8.64
CA LEU A 15 -76.84 -25.98 9.48
C LEU A 15 -78.18 -25.26 9.64
N LEU A 16 -78.56 -24.95 10.88
CA LEU A 16 -79.79 -24.26 11.26
C LEU A 16 -79.54 -22.76 11.45
N TYR A 17 -80.04 -21.94 10.52
CA TYR A 17 -79.95 -20.48 10.58
C TYR A 17 -81.28 -19.84 11.02
N GLY A 18 -81.18 -18.66 11.66
CA GLY A 18 -82.32 -17.77 11.90
C GLY A 18 -82.86 -17.13 10.61
N LYS A 19 -84.06 -16.53 10.68
CA LYS A 19 -84.82 -15.99 9.53
C LYS A 19 -84.03 -15.06 8.57
N ASN A 20 -83.05 -14.33 9.08
CA ASN A 20 -82.24 -13.38 8.32
C ASN A 20 -80.89 -13.96 7.83
N GLY A 21 -80.60 -15.24 8.11
CA GLY A 21 -79.33 -15.88 7.78
C GLY A 21 -78.13 -15.33 8.57
N ARG A 22 -78.34 -14.42 9.53
CA ARG A 22 -77.27 -13.76 10.28
C ARG A 22 -76.89 -14.47 11.57
N THR A 23 -77.69 -15.45 12.00
CA THR A 23 -77.40 -16.23 13.22
C THR A 23 -77.43 -17.70 12.88
N LEU A 24 -76.31 -18.39 13.12
CA LEU A 24 -76.19 -19.85 13.07
C LEU A 24 -76.48 -20.39 14.47
N TRP A 25 -77.65 -21.01 14.62
CA TRP A 25 -78.13 -21.52 15.91
C TRP A 25 -77.57 -22.88 16.26
N MET A 26 -77.45 -23.78 15.27
CA MET A 26 -77.09 -25.17 15.53
C MET A 26 -76.57 -25.87 14.27
N ALA A 27 -75.52 -26.67 14.42
CA ALA A 27 -75.22 -27.75 13.49
C ALA A 27 -76.04 -28.97 13.90
N LEU A 28 -76.98 -29.36 13.05
CA LEU A 28 -77.83 -30.53 13.29
C LEU A 28 -77.02 -31.83 13.15
N PRO A 29 -77.49 -32.96 13.72
CA PRO A 29 -76.74 -34.23 13.69
C PRO A 29 -76.35 -34.72 12.28
N GLN A 30 -77.06 -34.29 11.23
CA GLN A 30 -76.74 -34.62 9.85
C GLN A 30 -75.58 -33.81 9.25
N PHE A 31 -75.08 -32.76 9.91
CA PHE A 31 -73.88 -32.04 9.46
C PHE A 31 -72.64 -32.88 9.75
N HIS A 32 -72.09 -33.49 8.71
CA HIS A 32 -70.91 -34.37 8.76
C HIS A 32 -69.67 -33.77 8.07
N GLN A 33 -69.76 -32.53 7.59
CA GLN A 33 -68.63 -31.84 6.97
C GLN A 33 -67.53 -31.62 8.02
N ASP A 34 -66.27 -31.74 7.59
CA ASP A 34 -65.11 -31.40 8.40
C ASP A 34 -64.72 -29.92 8.27
N THR A 35 -65.27 -29.23 7.28
CA THR A 35 -64.95 -27.85 6.93
C THR A 35 -66.22 -27.01 6.92
N LEU A 36 -66.17 -25.86 7.61
CA LEU A 36 -67.22 -24.84 7.61
C LEU A 36 -66.72 -23.59 6.87
N VAL A 37 -67.40 -23.15 5.82
CA VAL A 37 -67.04 -21.94 5.07
C VAL A 37 -68.11 -20.86 5.29
N LEU A 38 -67.72 -19.75 5.90
CA LEU A 38 -68.55 -18.60 6.23
C LEU A 38 -68.19 -17.43 5.31
N ARG A 39 -69.00 -17.23 4.27
CA ARG A 39 -68.84 -16.18 3.25
C ARG A 39 -69.64 -14.91 3.52
N ARG A 40 -70.38 -14.86 4.63
CA ARG A 40 -71.26 -13.73 4.98
C ARG A 40 -71.14 -13.46 6.47
N ALA A 41 -71.50 -12.24 6.86
CA ALA A 41 -71.48 -11.87 8.26
C ALA A 41 -72.47 -12.72 9.07
N VAL A 42 -71.96 -13.45 10.06
CA VAL A 42 -72.73 -14.45 10.84
C VAL A 42 -72.33 -14.38 12.31
N LEU A 43 -73.33 -14.43 13.18
CA LEU A 43 -73.21 -14.74 14.60
C LEU A 43 -73.39 -16.25 14.80
N ILE A 44 -72.38 -16.94 15.34
CA ILE A 44 -72.48 -18.33 15.78
C ILE A 44 -72.95 -18.33 17.22
N ALA A 45 -74.16 -18.85 17.46
CA ALA A 45 -74.77 -18.90 18.79
C ALA A 45 -73.99 -19.85 19.72
N GLY A 46 -74.11 -19.62 21.02
CA GLY A 46 -73.43 -20.43 22.03
C GLY A 46 -73.83 -21.90 21.93
N GLY A 47 -72.84 -22.79 21.87
CA GLY A 47 -73.07 -24.24 21.74
C GLY A 47 -73.58 -24.69 20.36
N ALA A 48 -73.55 -23.86 19.32
CA ALA A 48 -74.05 -24.22 17.99
C ALA A 48 -73.42 -25.53 17.45
N PHE A 49 -72.13 -25.77 17.72
CA PHE A 49 -71.42 -26.99 17.31
C PHE A 49 -71.19 -27.99 18.47
N LEU A 50 -71.93 -27.87 19.59
CA LEU A 50 -71.73 -28.70 20.79
C LEU A 50 -71.82 -30.22 20.50
N LEU A 51 -72.76 -30.62 19.64
CA LEU A 51 -73.00 -32.02 19.28
C LEU A 51 -72.32 -32.43 17.97
N ASN A 52 -71.67 -31.49 17.28
CA ASN A 52 -71.00 -31.82 16.03
C ASN A 52 -69.68 -32.54 16.33
N HIS A 53 -69.41 -33.61 15.59
CA HIS A 53 -68.22 -34.42 15.79
C HIS A 53 -67.18 -34.43 14.68
N THR A 54 -67.47 -33.74 13.57
CA THR A 54 -66.70 -33.81 12.33
C THR A 54 -65.89 -32.55 12.06
N LEU A 55 -66.32 -31.38 12.55
CA LEU A 55 -65.71 -30.09 12.25
C LEU A 55 -64.26 -30.01 12.74
N ARG A 56 -63.36 -29.72 11.80
CA ARG A 56 -61.91 -29.56 11.99
C ARG A 56 -61.40 -28.21 11.48
N THR A 57 -62.07 -27.62 10.49
CA THR A 57 -61.61 -26.39 9.86
C THR A 57 -62.74 -25.40 9.69
N VAL A 58 -62.50 -24.14 10.03
CA VAL A 58 -63.42 -23.02 9.76
C VAL A 58 -62.72 -22.01 8.86
N TYR A 59 -63.32 -21.66 7.73
CA TYR A 59 -62.90 -20.55 6.88
C TYR A 59 -63.90 -19.41 7.00
N ALA A 60 -63.49 -18.26 7.52
CA ALA A 60 -64.32 -17.07 7.70
C ALA A 60 -63.77 -15.91 6.87
N THR A 61 -64.40 -15.67 5.72
CA THR A 61 -64.04 -14.57 4.80
C THR A 61 -64.87 -13.31 5.03
N ALA A 62 -65.74 -13.33 6.03
CA ALA A 62 -66.58 -12.20 6.41
C ALA A 62 -66.53 -12.00 7.93
N ALA A 63 -67.15 -10.92 8.40
CA ALA A 63 -67.24 -10.64 9.83
C ALA A 63 -68.03 -11.73 10.58
N VAL A 64 -67.32 -12.55 11.37
CA VAL A 64 -67.91 -13.62 12.18
C VAL A 64 -67.77 -13.29 13.65
N SER A 65 -68.90 -13.32 14.37
CA SER A 65 -68.95 -13.24 15.83
C SER A 65 -69.30 -14.61 16.38
N VAL A 66 -68.70 -15.01 17.49
CA VAL A 66 -68.93 -16.32 18.10
C VAL A 66 -69.25 -16.13 19.58
N GLU A 67 -70.41 -16.61 19.99
CA GLU A 67 -70.80 -16.66 21.41
C GLU A 67 -70.03 -17.78 22.14
N PRO A 68 -69.97 -17.77 23.48
CA PRO A 68 -69.25 -18.78 24.26
C PRO A 68 -69.61 -20.22 23.84
N HIS A 69 -68.59 -21.03 23.59
CA HIS A 69 -68.72 -22.43 23.13
C HIS A 69 -69.40 -22.61 21.76
N GLY A 70 -69.50 -21.55 20.95
CA GLY A 70 -70.18 -21.59 19.66
C GLY A 70 -69.57 -22.61 18.69
N LEU A 71 -68.24 -22.69 18.62
CA LEU A 71 -67.51 -23.66 17.80
C LEU A 71 -67.20 -24.99 18.53
N GLY A 72 -67.89 -25.27 19.63
CA GLY A 72 -67.72 -26.48 20.45
C GLY A 72 -67.10 -26.22 21.83
N THR A 73 -66.90 -27.29 22.61
CA THR A 73 -66.36 -27.24 23.98
C THR A 73 -64.92 -27.76 24.06
N ALA A 74 -64.03 -26.99 24.70
CA ALA A 74 -62.74 -27.47 25.19
C ALA A 74 -62.90 -27.87 26.67
N PHE A 75 -62.75 -29.16 27.00
CA PHE A 75 -62.66 -29.62 28.39
C PHE A 75 -61.20 -29.87 28.77
N SER A 76 -60.83 -29.54 30.01
CA SER A 76 -59.50 -29.73 30.59
C SER A 76 -59.17 -31.19 30.94
N ASP A 77 -60.13 -32.11 30.84
CA ASP A 77 -60.04 -33.41 31.47
C ASP A 77 -60.92 -34.44 30.72
N GLY A 78 -60.37 -34.98 29.63
CA GLY A 78 -60.75 -36.29 29.09
C GLY A 78 -61.97 -36.36 28.18
N PHE A 79 -61.87 -35.82 26.96
CA PHE A 79 -62.37 -36.43 25.70
C PHE A 79 -61.83 -35.60 24.53
N VAL A 80 -60.85 -36.16 23.81
CA VAL A 80 -60.19 -35.70 22.55
C VAL A 80 -60.18 -34.17 22.31
N ARG A 81 -59.03 -33.53 22.55
CA ARG A 81 -58.69 -32.23 21.97
C ARG A 81 -58.91 -32.31 20.45
N ARG A 82 -59.98 -31.72 19.95
CA ARG A 82 -60.15 -31.58 18.51
C ARG A 82 -59.21 -30.49 18.03
N ALA A 83 -58.31 -30.86 17.12
CA ALA A 83 -57.50 -29.92 16.37
C ALA A 83 -58.42 -29.13 15.43
N LEU A 84 -59.14 -28.15 15.99
CA LEU A 84 -59.90 -27.16 15.22
C LEU A 84 -58.90 -26.11 14.75
N THR A 85 -58.86 -25.85 13.46
CA THR A 85 -58.08 -24.75 12.87
C THR A 85 -59.03 -23.72 12.29
N VAL A 86 -58.80 -22.46 12.58
CA VAL A 86 -59.63 -21.36 12.09
C VAL A 86 -58.80 -20.49 11.16
N TYR A 87 -59.29 -20.30 9.94
CA TYR A 87 -58.81 -19.31 9.00
C TYR A 87 -59.80 -18.14 9.02
N GLY A 88 -59.37 -16.95 9.40
CA GLY A 88 -60.27 -15.82 9.55
C GLY A 88 -59.65 -14.47 9.24
N LEU A 89 -60.47 -13.43 9.22
CA LEU A 89 -59.99 -12.06 9.04
C LEU A 89 -59.16 -11.63 10.26
N PRO A 90 -57.90 -11.19 10.10
CA PRO A 90 -57.11 -10.67 11.20
C PRO A 90 -57.76 -9.41 11.82
N GLY A 91 -57.59 -9.23 13.12
CA GLY A 91 -58.26 -8.23 13.96
C GLY A 91 -59.74 -8.53 14.27
N SER A 92 -60.28 -9.68 13.85
CA SER A 92 -61.71 -9.97 14.00
C SER A 92 -62.12 -10.43 15.39
N VAL A 93 -63.43 -10.34 15.65
CA VAL A 93 -64.05 -10.95 16.85
C VAL A 93 -63.79 -12.45 16.90
N LEU A 94 -63.74 -13.12 15.73
CA LEU A 94 -63.41 -14.54 15.63
C LEU A 94 -61.97 -14.84 16.04
N GLU A 95 -61.00 -14.01 15.65
CA GLU A 95 -59.60 -14.15 16.13
C GLU A 95 -59.55 -14.01 17.65
N THR A 96 -60.24 -13.01 18.20
CA THR A 96 -60.34 -12.79 19.65
C THR A 96 -60.95 -14.01 20.36
N TYR A 97 -61.99 -14.63 19.76
CA TYR A 97 -62.60 -15.86 20.27
C TYR A 97 -61.63 -17.04 20.25
N CYS A 98 -60.81 -17.17 19.20
CA CYS A 98 -59.84 -18.25 19.08
C CYS A 98 -58.75 -18.17 20.16
N GLY A 99 -58.28 -16.96 20.45
CA GLY A 99 -57.25 -16.71 21.47
C GLY A 99 -56.04 -17.62 21.28
N THR A 100 -55.52 -18.20 22.37
CA THR A 100 -54.41 -19.17 22.33
C THR A 100 -54.88 -20.63 22.25
N ALA A 101 -56.20 -20.87 22.37
CA ALA A 101 -56.77 -22.20 22.49
C ALA A 101 -57.04 -22.87 21.13
N ILE A 102 -57.27 -22.06 20.09
CA ILE A 102 -57.61 -22.52 18.74
C ILE A 102 -56.59 -21.90 17.77
N PRO A 103 -55.81 -22.71 17.02
CA PRO A 103 -54.95 -22.22 15.96
C PRO A 103 -55.72 -21.31 14.99
N PHE A 104 -55.28 -20.05 14.89
CA PHE A 104 -55.84 -19.05 14.01
C PHE A 104 -54.81 -18.67 12.95
N TYR A 105 -55.23 -18.67 11.69
CA TYR A 105 -54.42 -18.24 10.55
C TYR A 105 -55.18 -17.15 9.78
N PRO A 106 -54.52 -16.06 9.36
CA PRO A 106 -55.14 -15.10 8.47
C PRO A 106 -55.63 -15.80 7.19
N VAL A 107 -56.89 -15.59 6.82
CA VAL A 107 -57.45 -16.16 5.58
C VAL A 107 -57.10 -15.32 4.34
N ASN A 108 -56.71 -14.06 4.54
CA ASN A 108 -56.39 -13.11 3.49
C ASN A 108 -54.88 -12.91 3.28
N SER A 109 -54.03 -13.78 3.84
CA SER A 109 -52.61 -13.81 3.55
C SER A 109 -52.01 -15.18 3.83
N GLY A 110 -50.83 -15.44 3.28
CA GLY A 110 -50.12 -16.70 3.54
C GLY A 110 -48.87 -16.83 2.70
N THR A 111 -48.17 -17.95 2.86
CA THR A 111 -47.08 -18.33 1.97
C THR A 111 -47.63 -18.99 0.71
N CYS A 112 -46.98 -18.76 -0.43
CA CYS A 112 -47.30 -19.40 -1.70
C CYS A 112 -46.06 -20.00 -2.39
N GLY A 113 -44.94 -20.09 -1.68
CA GLY A 113 -43.73 -20.78 -2.09
C GLY A 113 -42.71 -20.79 -0.96
N ALA A 114 -41.45 -21.14 -1.26
CA ALA A 114 -40.39 -21.16 -0.26
C ALA A 114 -40.03 -19.76 0.24
N GLU A 115 -39.98 -18.78 -0.67
CA GLU A 115 -39.61 -17.39 -0.41
C GLU A 115 -40.64 -16.40 -0.99
N THR A 116 -41.85 -16.88 -1.28
CA THR A 116 -42.95 -16.08 -1.82
C THR A 116 -44.18 -16.14 -0.92
N ALA A 117 -44.86 -15.00 -0.84
CA ALA A 117 -46.03 -14.80 -0.01
C ALA A 117 -47.10 -14.03 -0.77
N TRP A 118 -48.33 -14.10 -0.27
CA TRP A 118 -49.46 -13.36 -0.82
C TRP A 118 -50.25 -12.67 0.28
N GLN A 119 -50.88 -11.57 -0.08
CA GLN A 119 -51.75 -10.79 0.79
C GLN A 119 -52.88 -10.17 -0.02
N TYR A 120 -54.10 -10.36 0.45
CA TYR A 120 -55.31 -9.73 -0.06
C TYR A 120 -55.76 -8.65 0.93
N ASP A 121 -55.82 -7.42 0.43
CA ASP A 121 -56.34 -6.26 1.14
C ASP A 121 -57.85 -6.16 0.91
N LEU A 122 -58.60 -6.24 2.02
CA LEU A 122 -60.07 -6.25 2.02
C LEU A 122 -60.66 -4.86 1.73
N ASP A 123 -59.92 -3.79 2.03
CA ASP A 123 -60.38 -2.41 1.86
C ASP A 123 -60.13 -1.92 0.44
N THR A 124 -58.95 -2.24 -0.11
CA THR A 124 -58.56 -1.83 -1.47
C THR A 124 -58.91 -2.88 -2.52
N THR A 125 -59.32 -4.08 -2.12
CA THR A 125 -59.58 -5.24 -2.99
C THR A 125 -58.37 -5.62 -3.87
N ALA A 126 -57.17 -5.32 -3.37
CA ALA A 126 -55.91 -5.58 -4.05
C ALA A 126 -55.26 -6.88 -3.53
N LEU A 127 -54.83 -7.73 -4.45
CA LEU A 127 -54.00 -8.89 -4.16
C LEU A 127 -52.54 -8.57 -4.49
N THR A 128 -51.65 -8.71 -3.51
CA THR A 128 -50.22 -8.58 -3.70
C THR A 128 -49.55 -9.94 -3.54
N ILE A 129 -48.70 -10.31 -4.50
CA ILE A 129 -47.80 -11.46 -4.43
C ILE A 129 -46.38 -10.92 -4.36
N SER A 130 -45.68 -11.21 -3.28
CA SER A 130 -44.37 -10.67 -2.95
C SER A 130 -43.35 -11.77 -2.70
N GLY A 131 -42.08 -11.37 -2.66
CA GLY A 131 -40.95 -12.26 -2.37
C GLY A 131 -40.06 -12.53 -3.58
N SER A 132 -39.27 -13.61 -3.50
CA SER A 132 -38.23 -13.94 -4.46
C SER A 132 -38.39 -15.37 -4.97
N GLY A 133 -38.32 -15.57 -6.29
CA GLY A 133 -38.40 -16.89 -6.92
C GLY A 133 -39.82 -17.32 -7.31
N PRO A 134 -40.01 -18.61 -7.64
CA PRO A 134 -41.28 -19.10 -8.16
C PRO A 134 -42.31 -19.29 -7.05
N VAL A 135 -43.57 -19.05 -7.38
CA VAL A 135 -44.72 -19.53 -6.59
C VAL A 135 -44.84 -21.04 -6.79
N ALA A 136 -45.02 -21.78 -5.70
CA ALA A 136 -45.15 -23.23 -5.72
C ALA A 136 -46.49 -23.66 -6.33
N ASP A 137 -46.48 -24.85 -6.97
CA ASP A 137 -47.68 -25.45 -7.53
C ASP A 137 -48.79 -25.60 -6.48
N PHE A 138 -50.02 -25.32 -6.88
CA PHE A 138 -51.16 -25.34 -5.97
C PHE A 138 -51.55 -26.78 -5.63
N ALA A 139 -51.51 -27.14 -4.34
CA ALA A 139 -51.76 -28.51 -3.87
C ALA A 139 -53.15 -29.09 -4.20
N ALA A 140 -54.11 -28.24 -4.61
CA ALA A 140 -55.46 -28.64 -5.01
C ALA A 140 -55.84 -28.10 -6.40
N ASP A 141 -54.85 -27.71 -7.23
CA ASP A 141 -55.06 -27.00 -8.50
C ASP A 141 -55.88 -25.70 -8.36
N VAL A 142 -55.90 -25.13 -7.15
CA VAL A 142 -56.64 -23.91 -6.81
C VAL A 142 -55.71 -22.96 -6.08
N ALA A 143 -55.57 -21.74 -6.60
CA ALA A 143 -54.73 -20.70 -6.00
C ALA A 143 -55.21 -20.36 -4.56
N PRO A 144 -54.30 -20.02 -3.62
CA PRO A 144 -54.67 -19.68 -2.24
C PRO A 144 -55.70 -18.54 -2.12
N TRP A 145 -55.65 -17.59 -3.05
CA TRP A 145 -56.54 -16.43 -3.12
C TRP A 145 -57.82 -16.67 -3.93
N ALA A 146 -58.04 -17.86 -4.51
CA ALA A 146 -59.21 -18.15 -5.35
C ALA A 146 -60.54 -17.92 -4.62
N LEU A 147 -60.53 -18.00 -3.28
CA LEU A 147 -61.68 -17.72 -2.43
C LEU A 147 -62.19 -16.27 -2.57
N PHE A 148 -61.30 -15.33 -2.91
CA PHE A 148 -61.58 -13.91 -3.13
C PHE A 148 -61.66 -13.55 -4.63
N GLY A 149 -61.61 -14.52 -5.55
CA GLY A 149 -61.50 -14.25 -7.00
C GLY A 149 -62.57 -13.32 -7.58
N ALA A 150 -63.80 -13.39 -7.08
CA ALA A 150 -64.89 -12.50 -7.52
C ALA A 150 -64.77 -11.06 -6.98
N GLU A 151 -63.96 -10.84 -5.94
CA GLU A 151 -63.82 -9.57 -5.22
C GLU A 151 -62.52 -8.84 -5.60
N ILE A 152 -61.46 -9.58 -5.94
CA ILE A 152 -60.16 -9.03 -6.36
C ILE A 152 -60.36 -8.11 -7.57
N ARG A 153 -59.98 -6.84 -7.42
CA ARG A 153 -60.02 -5.82 -8.49
C ARG A 153 -58.66 -5.54 -9.10
N GLN A 154 -57.62 -5.66 -8.29
CA GLN A 154 -56.25 -5.38 -8.68
C GLN A 154 -55.32 -6.50 -8.22
N VAL A 155 -54.36 -6.87 -9.07
CA VAL A 155 -53.29 -7.80 -8.73
C VAL A 155 -51.95 -7.11 -8.95
N THR A 156 -51.05 -7.25 -7.98
CA THR A 156 -49.65 -6.82 -8.08
C THR A 156 -48.74 -8.00 -7.78
N VAL A 157 -47.87 -8.34 -8.72
CA VAL A 157 -46.82 -9.34 -8.57
C VAL A 157 -45.49 -8.60 -8.56
N GLU A 158 -44.77 -8.66 -7.45
CA GLU A 158 -43.53 -7.89 -7.27
C GLU A 158 -42.36 -8.41 -8.11
N ASP A 159 -41.35 -7.56 -8.30
CA ASP A 159 -40.22 -7.81 -9.21
C ASP A 159 -39.39 -9.07 -8.90
N GLY A 160 -39.39 -9.53 -7.64
CA GLY A 160 -38.65 -10.73 -7.23
C GLY A 160 -39.34 -12.05 -7.61
N VAL A 161 -40.65 -12.04 -7.90
CA VAL A 161 -41.39 -13.25 -8.26
C VAL A 161 -41.06 -13.64 -9.70
N THR A 162 -40.64 -14.89 -9.92
CA THR A 162 -40.12 -15.33 -11.23
C THR A 162 -41.10 -16.17 -12.05
N ALA A 163 -42.06 -16.83 -11.40
CA ALA A 163 -43.08 -17.64 -12.06
C ALA A 163 -44.32 -17.81 -11.18
N LEU A 164 -45.46 -18.06 -11.83
CA LEU A 164 -46.72 -18.42 -11.19
C LEU A 164 -47.29 -19.70 -11.83
N PRO A 165 -47.94 -20.59 -11.07
CA PRO A 165 -48.57 -21.78 -11.61
C PRO A 165 -49.64 -21.48 -12.68
N GLU A 166 -49.98 -22.49 -13.48
CA GLU A 166 -51.08 -22.41 -14.46
C GLU A 166 -52.37 -21.95 -13.78
N SER A 167 -53.18 -21.14 -14.47
CA SER A 167 -54.49 -20.68 -13.98
C SER A 167 -54.47 -19.86 -12.69
N SER A 168 -53.33 -19.24 -12.32
CA SER A 168 -53.18 -18.48 -11.06
C SER A 168 -54.24 -17.40 -10.78
N PHE A 169 -54.78 -16.75 -11.81
CA PHE A 169 -55.88 -15.77 -11.66
C PHE A 169 -57.12 -16.16 -12.47
N ALA A 170 -57.25 -17.44 -12.86
CA ALA A 170 -58.41 -17.88 -13.61
C ALA A 170 -59.71 -17.68 -12.80
N ASN A 171 -60.78 -17.26 -13.48
CA ASN A 171 -62.09 -16.94 -12.90
C ASN A 171 -62.08 -15.80 -11.87
N CYS A 172 -61.05 -14.95 -11.84
CA CYS A 172 -61.09 -13.71 -11.07
C CYS A 172 -61.99 -12.70 -11.81
N THR A 173 -63.31 -12.87 -11.66
CA THR A 173 -64.30 -12.16 -12.49
C THR A 173 -64.39 -10.67 -12.23
N GLY A 174 -63.96 -10.19 -11.06
CA GLY A 174 -63.89 -8.77 -10.74
C GLY A 174 -62.56 -8.09 -11.09
N LEU A 175 -61.58 -8.85 -11.59
CA LEU A 175 -60.21 -8.37 -11.82
C LEU A 175 -60.19 -7.37 -12.97
N THR A 176 -59.74 -6.15 -12.70
CA THR A 176 -59.70 -5.05 -13.68
C THR A 176 -58.29 -4.67 -14.10
N GLN A 177 -57.33 -4.77 -13.18
CA GLN A 177 -55.95 -4.34 -13.40
C GLN A 177 -54.96 -5.36 -12.83
N VAL A 178 -53.91 -5.63 -13.60
CA VAL A 178 -52.81 -6.50 -13.17
C VAL A 178 -51.48 -5.79 -13.41
N THR A 179 -50.56 -5.88 -12.45
CA THR A 179 -49.16 -5.47 -12.59
C THR A 179 -48.26 -6.67 -12.35
N LEU A 180 -47.44 -7.02 -13.34
CA LEU A 180 -46.45 -8.08 -13.30
C LEU A 180 -45.05 -7.46 -13.27
N GLY A 181 -44.30 -7.79 -12.22
CA GLY A 181 -42.95 -7.33 -11.99
C GLY A 181 -41.92 -7.88 -12.99
N SER A 182 -40.70 -7.38 -12.88
CA SER A 182 -39.64 -7.64 -13.88
C SER A 182 -39.12 -9.07 -13.90
N GLY A 183 -39.38 -9.86 -12.85
CA GLY A 183 -38.97 -11.25 -12.73
C GLY A 183 -39.78 -12.23 -13.60
N ILE A 184 -40.95 -11.82 -14.13
CA ILE A 184 -41.82 -12.69 -14.92
C ILE A 184 -41.34 -12.80 -16.37
N GLU A 185 -40.47 -13.78 -16.62
CA GLU A 185 -39.92 -14.08 -17.96
C GLU A 185 -40.89 -14.90 -18.84
N LYS A 186 -41.84 -15.61 -18.23
CA LYS A 186 -42.81 -16.45 -18.94
C LYS A 186 -44.14 -16.48 -18.21
N MET A 187 -45.22 -16.36 -18.97
CA MET A 187 -46.57 -16.68 -18.50
C MET A 187 -46.90 -18.12 -18.88
N ASP A 188 -47.60 -18.82 -18.00
CA ASP A 188 -48.18 -20.12 -18.31
C ASP A 188 -49.64 -19.98 -18.77
N ALA A 189 -50.22 -21.08 -19.25
CA ALA A 189 -51.55 -21.06 -19.82
C ALA A 189 -52.60 -20.57 -18.81
N ASN A 190 -53.65 -19.94 -19.33
CA ASN A 190 -54.87 -19.64 -18.59
C ASN A 190 -54.72 -18.73 -17.36
N TRP A 191 -53.61 -18.00 -17.18
CA TRP A 191 -53.42 -17.12 -16.02
C TRP A 191 -54.60 -16.17 -15.80
N PHE A 192 -55.16 -15.58 -16.86
CA PHE A 192 -56.32 -14.68 -16.80
C PHE A 192 -57.55 -15.27 -17.49
N ALA A 193 -57.65 -16.61 -17.51
CA ALA A 193 -58.80 -17.26 -18.14
C ALA A 193 -60.10 -16.87 -17.43
N HIS A 194 -61.13 -16.51 -18.20
CA HIS A 194 -62.45 -16.11 -17.69
C HIS A 194 -62.41 -14.90 -16.72
N CYS A 195 -61.56 -13.91 -17.00
CA CYS A 195 -61.52 -12.60 -16.35
C CYS A 195 -62.12 -11.52 -17.29
N PRO A 196 -63.45 -11.43 -17.43
CA PRO A 196 -64.09 -10.55 -18.43
C PRO A 196 -63.87 -9.06 -18.17
N ASP A 197 -63.65 -8.67 -16.92
CA ASP A 197 -63.50 -7.27 -16.51
C ASP A 197 -62.04 -6.76 -16.60
N LEU A 198 -61.08 -7.62 -16.98
CA LEU A 198 -59.66 -7.25 -17.05
C LEU A 198 -59.43 -6.32 -18.24
N THR A 199 -59.07 -5.07 -17.94
CA THR A 199 -58.89 -4.01 -18.93
C THR A 199 -57.46 -3.51 -19.00
N GLU A 200 -56.65 -3.70 -17.96
CA GLU A 200 -55.27 -3.22 -17.91
C GLU A 200 -54.32 -4.30 -17.43
N LEU A 201 -53.27 -4.56 -18.21
CA LEU A 201 -52.14 -5.39 -17.82
C LEU A 201 -50.84 -4.62 -17.99
N THR A 202 -50.13 -4.42 -16.90
CA THR A 202 -48.77 -3.86 -16.86
C THR A 202 -47.76 -4.97 -16.71
N VAL A 203 -46.76 -5.02 -17.59
CA VAL A 203 -45.64 -5.96 -17.52
C VAL A 203 -44.34 -5.16 -17.57
N THR A 204 -43.54 -5.21 -16.50
CA THR A 204 -42.27 -4.47 -16.40
C THR A 204 -41.07 -5.30 -16.86
N ALA A 205 -41.25 -6.60 -17.07
CA ALA A 205 -40.26 -7.47 -17.70
C ALA A 205 -40.05 -7.09 -19.18
N THR A 206 -38.85 -7.40 -19.70
CA THR A 206 -38.44 -7.01 -21.07
C THR A 206 -38.71 -8.13 -22.08
N ASP A 207 -38.48 -9.37 -21.68
CA ASP A 207 -38.59 -10.55 -22.53
C ASP A 207 -39.55 -11.57 -21.90
N THR A 208 -40.85 -11.25 -21.86
CA THR A 208 -41.91 -12.12 -21.38
C THR A 208 -42.52 -12.95 -22.51
N VAL A 209 -42.54 -14.27 -22.34
CA VAL A 209 -43.23 -15.17 -23.28
C VAL A 209 -44.72 -15.28 -22.94
N PHE A 210 -45.57 -14.95 -23.93
CA PHE A 210 -47.03 -15.06 -23.83
C PHE A 210 -47.54 -16.34 -24.51
N PRO A 211 -48.26 -17.25 -23.81
CA PRO A 211 -48.87 -18.42 -24.41
C PRO A 211 -50.22 -18.08 -25.07
N ALA A 212 -50.66 -18.93 -26.01
CA ALA A 212 -51.83 -18.67 -26.86
C ALA A 212 -53.16 -18.45 -26.11
N ALA A 213 -53.33 -19.05 -24.92
CA ALA A 213 -54.59 -19.03 -24.17
C ALA A 213 -54.53 -18.18 -22.88
N VAL A 214 -53.52 -17.30 -22.72
CA VAL A 214 -53.33 -16.52 -21.48
C VAL A 214 -54.50 -15.58 -21.16
N PHE A 215 -55.15 -15.03 -22.21
CA PHE A 215 -56.28 -14.10 -22.11
C PHE A 215 -57.62 -14.73 -22.55
N ALA A 216 -57.76 -16.07 -22.46
CA ALA A 216 -58.97 -16.74 -22.89
C ALA A 216 -60.19 -16.27 -22.09
N GLY A 217 -61.18 -15.64 -22.73
CA GLY A 217 -62.37 -15.13 -22.05
C GLY A 217 -62.16 -13.82 -21.27
N VAL A 218 -61.06 -13.11 -21.54
CA VAL A 218 -60.90 -11.68 -21.19
C VAL A 218 -61.73 -10.83 -22.15
N GLY A 219 -62.31 -9.74 -21.64
CA GLY A 219 -63.11 -8.82 -22.44
C GLY A 219 -62.32 -8.13 -23.55
N ASP A 220 -63.03 -7.67 -24.59
CA ASP A 220 -62.43 -6.84 -25.62
C ASP A 220 -61.95 -5.51 -25.03
N GLY A 221 -60.79 -5.02 -25.47
CA GLY A 221 -60.26 -3.71 -25.04
C GLY A 221 -59.15 -3.74 -24.00
N LEU A 222 -58.53 -4.90 -23.75
CA LEU A 222 -57.31 -5.01 -22.93
C LEU A 222 -56.21 -4.05 -23.43
N ILE A 223 -55.73 -3.20 -22.52
CA ILE A 223 -54.60 -2.30 -22.72
C ILE A 223 -53.35 -2.94 -22.09
N LEU A 224 -52.30 -3.08 -22.88
CA LEU A 224 -51.01 -3.57 -22.43
C LEU A 224 -50.06 -2.41 -22.16
N TYR A 225 -49.54 -2.36 -20.94
CA TYR A 225 -48.51 -1.42 -20.52
C TYR A 225 -47.16 -2.14 -20.43
N GLY A 226 -46.13 -1.61 -21.08
CA GLY A 226 -44.78 -2.19 -21.04
C GLY A 226 -43.72 -1.23 -21.56
N TYR A 227 -42.44 -1.63 -21.53
CA TYR A 227 -41.36 -0.80 -22.09
C TYR A 227 -41.30 -0.89 -23.62
N TYR A 228 -40.79 0.15 -24.28
CA TYR A 228 -40.51 0.11 -25.72
C TYR A 228 -39.55 -1.02 -26.11
N ASP A 229 -39.78 -1.63 -27.27
CA ASP A 229 -38.92 -2.68 -27.86
C ASP A 229 -38.81 -3.91 -26.94
N THR A 230 -39.96 -4.33 -26.42
CA THR A 230 -40.12 -5.52 -25.58
C THR A 230 -41.12 -6.48 -26.20
N SER A 231 -41.03 -7.74 -25.78
CA SER A 231 -42.01 -8.79 -26.04
C SER A 231 -43.47 -8.36 -25.84
N VAL A 232 -43.77 -7.49 -24.87
CA VAL A 232 -45.12 -6.96 -24.59
C VAL A 232 -45.63 -6.09 -25.75
N MET A 233 -44.75 -5.23 -26.29
CA MET A 233 -45.09 -4.38 -27.43
C MET A 233 -45.32 -5.23 -28.70
N ASP A 234 -44.49 -6.24 -28.91
CA ASP A 234 -44.62 -7.14 -30.06
C ASP A 234 -45.91 -7.98 -29.97
N TYR A 235 -46.24 -8.49 -28.79
CA TYR A 235 -47.49 -9.20 -28.54
C TYR A 235 -48.70 -8.30 -28.80
N ALA A 236 -48.69 -7.07 -28.26
CA ALA A 236 -49.78 -6.11 -28.46
C ALA A 236 -50.01 -5.84 -29.96
N ARG A 237 -48.92 -5.63 -30.73
CA ARG A 237 -48.99 -5.40 -32.17
C ARG A 237 -49.50 -6.61 -32.94
N GLN A 238 -48.99 -7.80 -32.61
CA GLN A 238 -49.37 -9.06 -33.26
C GLN A 238 -50.87 -9.35 -33.09
N HIS A 239 -51.43 -9.00 -31.94
CA HIS A 239 -52.83 -9.27 -31.59
C HIS A 239 -53.75 -8.05 -31.72
N GLY A 240 -53.26 -6.90 -32.21
CA GLY A 240 -54.05 -5.69 -32.42
C GLY A 240 -54.56 -5.03 -31.14
N LEU A 241 -53.88 -5.24 -30.01
CA LEU A 241 -54.21 -4.65 -28.71
C LEU A 241 -53.63 -3.24 -28.58
N THR A 242 -54.24 -2.41 -27.72
CA THR A 242 -53.73 -1.08 -27.39
C THR A 242 -52.47 -1.22 -26.52
N PHE A 243 -51.36 -0.62 -26.95
CA PHE A 243 -50.11 -0.60 -26.19
C PHE A 243 -49.81 0.81 -25.67
N VAL A 244 -49.53 0.93 -24.37
CA VAL A 244 -49.12 2.17 -23.72
C VAL A 244 -47.70 2.02 -23.16
N PRO A 245 -46.72 2.81 -23.61
CA PRO A 245 -45.35 2.68 -23.14
C PRO A 245 -45.18 3.21 -21.71
N LEU A 246 -44.60 2.42 -20.82
CA LEU A 246 -44.14 2.86 -19.48
C LEU A 246 -42.90 3.76 -19.56
N GLY A 247 -42.15 3.65 -20.66
CA GLY A 247 -40.91 4.36 -20.90
C GLY A 247 -40.07 3.66 -21.96
N CYS A 248 -38.83 4.10 -22.13
CA CYS A 248 -37.86 3.46 -23.01
C CYS A 248 -36.60 3.07 -22.24
N LEU A 249 -36.23 1.79 -22.33
CA LEU A 249 -34.89 1.34 -21.96
C LEU A 249 -33.93 1.79 -23.07
N HIS A 250 -33.36 2.99 -22.90
CA HIS A 250 -32.61 3.67 -23.96
C HIS A 250 -31.45 2.83 -24.50
N ARG A 251 -31.56 2.41 -25.76
CA ARG A 251 -30.42 1.87 -26.51
C ARG A 251 -29.69 3.03 -27.16
N ILE A 252 -28.54 3.39 -26.61
CA ILE A 252 -27.75 4.52 -27.11
C ILE A 252 -27.21 4.21 -28.51
N TYR A 253 -27.57 5.04 -29.46
CA TYR A 253 -26.93 5.16 -30.77
C TYR A 253 -26.13 6.45 -30.79
N THR A 254 -24.86 6.37 -31.18
CA THR A 254 -23.99 7.53 -31.43
C THR A 254 -23.87 7.75 -32.93
N ASP A 255 -24.03 9.00 -33.37
CA ASP A 255 -23.87 9.33 -34.78
C ASP A 255 -22.42 9.17 -35.27
N SER A 256 -22.23 9.25 -36.59
CA SER A 256 -20.92 9.29 -37.23
C SER A 256 -20.37 10.72 -37.37
N GLY A 257 -20.67 11.61 -36.41
CA GLY A 257 -20.24 13.01 -36.42
C GLY A 257 -18.72 13.20 -36.60
N PRO A 258 -18.25 14.47 -36.65
CA PRO A 258 -16.87 14.79 -37.00
C PRO A 258 -15.85 13.98 -36.20
N ALA A 259 -14.77 13.57 -36.86
CA ALA A 259 -13.68 12.85 -36.20
C ALA A 259 -12.78 13.84 -35.44
N PRO A 260 -12.25 13.45 -34.26
CA PRO A 260 -11.24 14.25 -33.56
C PRO A 260 -9.97 14.41 -34.40
N THR A 261 -9.27 15.52 -34.19
CA THR A 261 -7.96 15.84 -34.81
C THR A 261 -6.83 15.63 -33.81
N CYS A 262 -5.57 15.88 -34.19
CA CYS A 262 -4.43 15.78 -33.26
C CYS A 262 -4.53 16.75 -32.07
N THR A 263 -5.08 17.95 -32.28
CA THR A 263 -5.11 19.04 -31.29
C THR A 263 -6.50 19.40 -30.76
N SER A 264 -7.56 18.98 -31.45
CA SER A 264 -8.94 19.29 -31.08
C SER A 264 -9.79 18.02 -31.05
N GLY A 265 -10.55 17.84 -29.97
CA GLY A 265 -11.52 16.77 -29.83
C GLY A 265 -12.70 16.93 -30.78
N ALA A 266 -13.70 16.07 -30.65
CA ALA A 266 -14.94 16.16 -31.41
C ALA A 266 -16.16 15.83 -30.56
N THR A 267 -17.32 16.33 -30.95
CA THR A 267 -18.58 16.06 -30.25
C THR A 267 -19.48 15.23 -31.14
N ARG A 268 -20.11 14.20 -30.58
CA ARG A 268 -21.09 13.34 -31.28
C ARG A 268 -22.43 13.37 -30.58
N SER A 269 -23.52 13.35 -31.34
CA SER A 269 -24.86 13.25 -30.77
C SER A 269 -25.19 11.81 -30.38
N ARG A 270 -25.99 11.66 -29.33
CA ARG A 270 -26.50 10.40 -28.82
C ARG A 270 -28.01 10.42 -28.92
N THR A 271 -28.59 9.45 -29.60
CA THR A 271 -30.04 9.27 -29.68
C THR A 271 -30.41 7.88 -29.22
N CYS A 272 -31.63 7.69 -28.75
CA CYS A 272 -32.14 6.35 -28.50
C CYS A 272 -32.54 5.68 -29.82
N ALA A 273 -31.93 4.54 -30.15
CA ALA A 273 -32.29 3.75 -31.33
C ALA A 273 -33.72 3.19 -31.30
N ARG A 274 -34.36 3.14 -30.11
CA ARG A 274 -35.69 2.56 -29.89
C ARG A 274 -36.82 3.60 -29.97
N CYS A 275 -36.68 4.72 -29.27
CA CYS A 275 -37.71 5.75 -29.19
C CYS A 275 -37.37 7.06 -29.90
N GLY A 276 -36.14 7.23 -30.40
CA GLY A 276 -35.70 8.46 -31.06
C GLY A 276 -35.43 9.63 -30.11
N ALA A 277 -35.51 9.43 -28.78
CA ALA A 277 -35.20 10.48 -27.81
C ALA A 277 -33.75 10.98 -27.95
N ASP A 278 -33.56 12.29 -27.83
CA ASP A 278 -32.26 12.92 -27.73
C ASP A 278 -31.66 12.63 -26.33
N LEU A 279 -30.49 12.00 -26.31
CA LEU A 279 -29.76 11.61 -25.10
C LEU A 279 -28.54 12.53 -24.86
N GLY A 280 -28.47 13.66 -25.57
CA GLY A 280 -27.40 14.64 -25.48
C GLY A 280 -26.17 14.26 -26.31
N THR A 281 -25.00 14.79 -25.95
CA THR A 281 -23.77 14.61 -26.71
C THR A 281 -22.66 13.93 -25.91
N VAL A 282 -21.73 13.28 -26.60
CA VAL A 282 -20.47 12.78 -26.03
C VAL A 282 -19.28 13.52 -26.61
N GLU A 283 -18.35 13.92 -25.76
CA GLU A 283 -17.07 14.52 -26.15
C GLU A 283 -16.01 13.43 -26.36
N LEU A 284 -15.35 13.47 -27.51
CA LEU A 284 -14.20 12.64 -27.86
C LEU A 284 -12.93 13.48 -27.67
N PRO A 285 -11.91 12.98 -26.95
CA PRO A 285 -10.65 13.71 -26.79
C PRO A 285 -9.89 13.83 -28.13
N PRO A 286 -8.95 14.79 -28.26
CA PRO A 286 -8.01 14.83 -29.37
C PRO A 286 -7.22 13.52 -29.49
N ASN A 287 -6.85 13.13 -30.72
CA ASN A 287 -6.09 11.90 -30.97
C ASN A 287 -4.63 11.97 -30.47
N GLY A 288 -4.13 13.17 -30.16
CA GLY A 288 -2.73 13.40 -29.87
C GLY A 288 -1.85 13.27 -31.12
N HIS A 289 -0.53 13.32 -30.92
CA HIS A 289 0.45 13.23 -31.99
C HIS A 289 1.18 11.89 -31.98
N THR A 290 1.32 11.29 -33.16
CA THR A 290 2.26 10.18 -33.41
C THR A 290 3.42 10.71 -34.23
N TYR A 291 4.58 10.86 -33.60
CA TYR A 291 5.77 11.43 -34.25
C TYR A 291 6.65 10.35 -34.88
N SER A 292 7.13 10.63 -36.09
CA SER A 292 8.17 9.87 -36.79
C SER A 292 9.49 10.63 -36.74
N GLU A 293 10.58 9.93 -36.45
CA GLU A 293 11.92 10.53 -36.35
C GLU A 293 12.63 10.55 -37.71
N THR A 294 13.26 11.67 -38.02
CA THR A 294 14.22 11.82 -39.12
C THR A 294 15.52 12.40 -38.55
N VAL A 295 16.60 11.63 -38.60
CA VAL A 295 17.93 12.07 -38.14
C VAL A 295 18.43 13.16 -39.09
N GLN A 296 18.67 14.37 -38.56
CA GLN A 296 19.26 15.46 -39.34
C GLN A 296 20.79 15.39 -39.27
N THR A 297 21.32 15.31 -38.06
CA THR A 297 22.76 15.26 -37.80
C THR A 297 23.03 14.15 -36.80
N ALA A 298 23.79 13.13 -37.19
CA ALA A 298 24.08 12.01 -36.31
C ALA A 298 25.05 12.42 -35.19
N PRO A 299 24.86 11.96 -33.93
CA PRO A 299 25.79 12.22 -32.84
C PRO A 299 27.12 11.49 -33.06
N THR A 300 28.21 12.07 -32.57
CA THR A 300 29.56 11.46 -32.57
C THR A 300 30.00 11.14 -31.14
N CYS A 301 31.24 10.66 -30.95
CA CYS A 301 31.77 10.41 -29.60
C CYS A 301 31.82 11.68 -28.73
N THR A 302 31.95 12.86 -29.33
CA THR A 302 32.15 14.14 -28.62
C THR A 302 31.13 15.22 -28.97
N ALA A 303 30.47 15.15 -30.13
CA ALA A 303 29.46 16.12 -30.54
C ALA A 303 28.05 15.53 -30.42
N ILE A 304 27.13 16.33 -29.88
CA ILE A 304 25.68 16.05 -29.88
C ILE A 304 25.16 16.03 -31.32
N GLY A 305 24.16 15.19 -31.58
CA GLY A 305 23.42 15.17 -32.84
C GLY A 305 22.08 15.90 -32.71
N CYS A 306 21.29 15.91 -33.78
CA CYS A 306 19.96 16.50 -33.81
C CYS A 306 19.01 15.65 -34.67
N SER A 307 17.82 15.37 -34.14
CA SER A 307 16.75 14.67 -34.84
C SER A 307 15.50 15.55 -34.94
N ASN A 308 14.81 15.47 -36.07
CA ASN A 308 13.51 16.10 -36.28
C ASN A 308 12.39 15.07 -36.12
N TYR A 309 11.38 15.38 -35.32
CA TYR A 309 10.22 14.55 -35.06
C TYR A 309 9.01 15.17 -35.74
N THR A 310 8.43 14.49 -36.72
CA THR A 310 7.28 15.00 -37.49
C THR A 310 6.06 14.10 -37.29
N CYS A 311 4.93 14.69 -36.90
CA CYS A 311 3.69 13.98 -36.70
C CYS A 311 3.17 13.43 -38.02
N THR A 312 2.92 12.12 -38.08
CA THR A 312 2.49 11.43 -39.30
C THR A 312 1.07 11.76 -39.74
N VAL A 313 0.30 12.44 -38.89
CA VAL A 313 -1.11 12.76 -39.12
C VAL A 313 -1.31 14.24 -39.46
N CYS A 314 -0.82 15.17 -38.64
CA CYS A 314 -1.03 16.62 -38.86
C CYS A 314 0.19 17.36 -39.45
N GLY A 315 1.37 16.73 -39.50
CA GLY A 315 2.59 17.37 -39.99
C GLY A 315 3.28 18.33 -39.01
N ASP A 316 2.74 18.52 -37.80
CA ASP A 316 3.43 19.25 -36.74
C ASP A 316 4.81 18.63 -36.48
N SER A 317 5.82 19.47 -36.25
CA SER A 317 7.19 18.98 -36.05
C SER A 317 7.94 19.75 -34.98
N TYR A 318 8.87 19.05 -34.33
CA TYR A 318 9.82 19.62 -33.38
C TYR A 318 11.18 18.94 -33.50
N THR A 319 12.24 19.65 -33.14
CA THR A 319 13.61 19.13 -33.11
C THR A 319 14.05 18.83 -31.69
N ALA A 320 14.81 17.76 -31.48
CA ALA A 320 15.45 17.47 -30.20
C ALA A 320 16.91 17.06 -30.39
N ASP A 321 17.72 17.43 -29.40
CA ASP A 321 19.14 17.06 -29.36
C ASP A 321 19.28 15.58 -29.02
N THR A 322 20.18 14.90 -29.75
CA THR A 322 20.59 13.54 -29.42
C THR A 322 21.95 13.58 -28.70
N PRO A 323 22.07 13.00 -27.50
CA PRO A 323 23.31 13.04 -26.75
C PRO A 323 24.51 12.46 -27.52
N ALA A 324 25.70 13.00 -27.28
CA ALA A 324 26.93 12.43 -27.82
C ALA A 324 27.08 10.96 -27.39
N LEU A 325 27.57 10.11 -28.29
CA LEU A 325 27.62 8.65 -28.10
C LEU A 325 28.57 8.21 -26.98
N GLY A 326 29.50 9.08 -26.58
CA GLY A 326 30.61 8.76 -25.70
C GLY A 326 31.62 7.80 -26.35
N HIS A 327 32.74 7.60 -25.65
CA HIS A 327 33.79 6.70 -26.10
C HIS A 327 33.50 5.25 -25.73
N ASN A 328 33.56 4.35 -26.72
CA ASN A 328 33.55 2.90 -26.53
C ASN A 328 34.99 2.38 -26.46
N TRP A 329 35.55 2.27 -25.25
CA TRP A 329 36.95 1.96 -25.02
C TRP A 329 37.26 0.47 -25.13
N VAL A 330 38.33 0.12 -25.85
CA VAL A 330 38.93 -1.21 -25.90
C VAL A 330 40.40 -1.11 -25.48
N GLN A 331 40.84 -2.03 -24.63
CA GLN A 331 42.23 -2.08 -24.18
C GLN A 331 43.16 -2.52 -25.31
N ARG A 332 44.25 -1.77 -25.51
CA ARG A 332 45.30 -2.07 -26.49
C ARG A 332 46.51 -2.73 -25.84
N ALA A 333 46.98 -2.20 -24.71
CA ALA A 333 48.19 -2.67 -24.05
C ALA A 333 48.06 -2.55 -22.53
N TYR A 334 48.65 -3.50 -21.82
CA TYR A 334 48.68 -3.53 -20.36
C TYR A 334 50.07 -3.91 -19.87
N THR A 335 50.62 -3.10 -18.99
CA THR A 335 51.83 -3.40 -18.23
C THR A 335 51.48 -3.29 -16.76
N ALA A 336 51.59 -4.42 -16.03
CA ALA A 336 51.29 -4.46 -14.61
C ALA A 336 52.28 -3.57 -13.82
N PRO A 337 51.81 -2.85 -12.78
CA PRO A 337 52.70 -2.16 -11.86
C PRO A 337 53.52 -3.17 -11.03
N THR A 338 54.77 -2.82 -10.72
CA THR A 338 55.59 -3.51 -9.71
C THR A 338 55.68 -2.67 -8.44
N CYS A 339 56.38 -3.15 -7.41
CA CYS A 339 56.59 -2.36 -6.19
C CYS A 339 57.34 -1.05 -6.46
N CYS A 340 58.24 -1.04 -7.45
CA CYS A 340 59.10 0.09 -7.77
C CYS A 340 58.71 0.85 -9.06
N VAL A 341 57.94 0.23 -9.96
CA VAL A 341 57.66 0.77 -11.31
C VAL A 341 56.16 0.88 -11.54
N ALA A 342 55.72 2.07 -11.95
CA ALA A 342 54.35 2.33 -12.34
C ALA A 342 53.92 1.46 -13.53
N GLY A 343 52.72 0.89 -13.45
CA GLY A 343 52.10 0.17 -14.56
C GLY A 343 51.47 1.14 -15.56
N ARG A 344 51.04 0.63 -16.71
CA ARG A 344 50.35 1.44 -17.73
C ARG A 344 49.22 0.64 -18.37
N VAL A 345 48.09 1.30 -18.59
CA VAL A 345 46.97 0.78 -19.38
C VAL A 345 46.73 1.72 -20.54
N GLN A 346 46.83 1.19 -21.76
CA GLN A 346 46.49 1.92 -22.98
C GLN A 346 45.18 1.40 -23.53
N ARG A 347 44.26 2.31 -23.84
CA ARG A 347 42.97 2.01 -24.46
C ARG A 347 42.72 2.93 -25.63
N TYR A 348 41.92 2.47 -26.59
CA TYR A 348 41.48 3.26 -27.73
C TYR A 348 39.98 3.11 -27.94
N CYS A 349 39.34 4.13 -28.49
CA CYS A 349 37.93 4.08 -28.80
C CYS A 349 37.69 3.42 -30.17
N THR A 350 36.84 2.40 -30.22
CA THR A 350 36.51 1.70 -31.49
C THR A 350 35.69 2.53 -32.47
N ARG A 351 35.04 3.61 -31.98
CA ARG A 351 34.19 4.47 -32.80
C ARG A 351 34.95 5.62 -33.47
N CYS A 352 35.84 6.29 -32.73
CA CYS A 352 36.53 7.50 -33.21
C CYS A 352 38.07 7.37 -33.26
N GLY A 353 38.64 6.25 -32.80
CA GLY A 353 40.08 6.01 -32.82
C GLY A 353 40.89 6.78 -31.77
N THR A 354 40.27 7.66 -30.97
CA THR A 354 40.94 8.38 -29.87
C THR A 354 41.63 7.40 -28.92
N GLU A 355 42.84 7.73 -28.51
CA GLU A 355 43.66 6.90 -27.62
C GLU A 355 43.84 7.57 -26.27
N GLU A 356 43.90 6.76 -25.21
CA GLU A 356 44.09 7.20 -23.85
C GLU A 356 45.07 6.27 -23.14
N THR A 357 46.04 6.85 -22.43
CA THR A 357 47.00 6.10 -21.60
C THR A 357 46.78 6.49 -20.15
N ASN A 358 46.37 5.52 -19.33
CA ASN A 358 46.26 5.69 -17.89
C ASN A 358 47.49 5.07 -17.21
N ILE A 359 48.14 5.85 -16.33
CA ILE A 359 49.32 5.40 -15.58
C ILE A 359 48.85 4.83 -14.24
N LEU A 360 49.17 3.56 -13.98
CA LEU A 360 48.86 2.90 -12.71
C LEU A 360 49.97 3.17 -11.70
N SER A 361 49.61 3.54 -10.47
CA SER A 361 50.58 3.71 -9.39
C SER A 361 51.37 2.40 -9.12
N PRO A 362 52.65 2.49 -8.70
CA PRO A 362 53.39 1.33 -8.19
C PRO A 362 52.65 0.66 -7.03
N THR A 363 52.90 -0.63 -6.79
CA THR A 363 52.18 -1.40 -5.75
C THR A 363 52.62 -1.09 -4.32
N GLN A 364 53.77 -0.42 -4.10
CA GLN A 364 54.23 0.01 -2.78
C GLN A 364 54.75 1.47 -2.83
N PRO A 365 53.86 2.46 -3.01
CA PRO A 365 54.24 3.86 -3.25
C PRO A 365 54.81 4.55 -2.00
N GLU A 366 54.57 4.01 -0.80
CA GLU A 366 55.01 4.58 0.48
C GLU A 366 56.43 4.17 0.88
N GLY A 367 57.12 3.35 0.08
CA GLY A 367 58.49 2.90 0.32
C GLY A 367 58.60 1.57 1.09
N HIS A 368 59.82 1.10 1.27
CA HIS A 368 60.20 -0.19 1.87
C HIS A 368 60.79 -0.01 3.26
N PHE A 369 60.84 -1.10 4.03
CA PHE A 369 61.54 -1.12 5.31
C PHE A 369 62.88 -1.87 5.22
N VAL A 370 63.83 -1.39 6.02
CA VAL A 370 65.20 -1.90 6.11
C VAL A 370 65.46 -2.30 7.56
N LYS A 371 65.85 -3.56 7.76
CA LYS A 371 66.15 -4.13 9.09
C LYS A 371 67.52 -4.81 9.10
N GLY A 372 68.28 -4.66 10.18
CA GLY A 372 69.56 -5.37 10.36
C GLY A 372 70.01 -5.41 11.82
N THR A 373 71.16 -6.03 12.05
CA THR A 373 71.81 -6.11 13.36
C THR A 373 73.27 -5.68 13.29
N VAL A 374 73.76 -5.07 14.36
CA VAL A 374 75.14 -4.61 14.54
C VAL A 374 75.76 -5.33 15.74
N THR A 375 76.95 -5.90 15.56
CA THR A 375 77.65 -6.66 16.59
C THR A 375 79.13 -6.29 16.67
N ASP A 376 79.77 -6.62 17.78
CA ASP A 376 81.23 -6.55 17.90
C ASP A 376 81.93 -7.75 17.24
N LYS A 377 83.26 -7.83 17.40
CA LYS A 377 84.07 -8.95 16.89
C LYS A 377 83.78 -10.30 17.57
N ALA A 378 83.29 -10.30 18.80
CA ALA A 378 82.91 -11.50 19.55
C ALA A 378 81.46 -11.95 19.26
N GLY A 379 80.69 -11.14 18.52
CA GLY A 379 79.29 -11.38 18.19
C GLY A 379 78.30 -10.82 19.21
N ALA A 380 78.75 -10.03 20.19
CA ALA A 380 77.87 -9.35 21.14
C ALA A 380 77.13 -8.19 20.45
N PRO A 381 75.83 -7.98 20.74
CA PRO A 381 75.05 -6.90 20.15
C PRO A 381 75.56 -5.53 20.61
N LEU A 382 75.61 -4.57 19.70
CA LEU A 382 76.02 -3.20 20.00
C LEU A 382 74.80 -2.27 20.03
N GLU A 383 74.48 -1.74 21.21
CA GLU A 383 73.43 -0.75 21.43
C GLU A 383 73.95 0.68 21.17
N ASN A 384 73.04 1.60 20.86
CA ASN A 384 73.32 3.03 20.66
C ASN A 384 74.23 3.35 19.46
N ILE A 385 74.32 2.45 18.47
CA ILE A 385 75.00 2.71 17.21
C ILE A 385 74.05 3.49 16.30
N SER A 386 74.48 4.68 15.87
CA SER A 386 73.76 5.48 14.88
C SER A 386 73.90 4.85 13.50
N VAL A 387 72.76 4.66 12.83
CA VAL A 387 72.67 4.16 11.45
C VAL A 387 72.18 5.30 10.58
N SER A 388 72.99 5.64 9.58
CA SER A 388 72.68 6.67 8.58
C SER A 388 72.54 6.05 7.20
N LEU A 389 71.57 6.52 6.41
CA LEU A 389 71.40 6.19 5.00
C LEU A 389 71.89 7.39 4.17
N ASP A 390 72.94 7.20 3.37
CA ASP A 390 73.62 8.25 2.60
C ASP A 390 73.93 9.51 3.43
N GLY A 391 74.38 9.30 4.68
CA GLY A 391 74.74 10.36 5.61
C GLY A 391 73.57 11.01 6.37
N THR A 392 72.33 10.60 6.11
CA THR A 392 71.16 11.04 6.91
C THR A 392 70.90 10.04 8.03
N PRO A 393 70.90 10.42 9.31
CA PRO A 393 70.56 9.53 10.41
C PRO A 393 69.12 9.02 10.29
N VAL A 394 68.94 7.69 10.26
CA VAL A 394 67.63 7.05 10.06
C VAL A 394 67.22 6.12 11.20
N ALA A 395 68.18 5.58 11.96
CA ALA A 395 67.89 4.70 13.09
C ALA A 395 69.05 4.69 14.11
N VAL A 396 68.77 4.14 15.29
CA VAL A 396 69.78 3.82 16.31
C VAL A 396 69.54 2.37 16.75
N THR A 397 70.59 1.60 17.00
CA THR A 397 70.45 0.21 17.47
C THR A 397 69.96 0.14 18.91
N ASN A 398 69.06 -0.81 19.19
CA ASN A 398 68.58 -1.09 20.55
C ASN A 398 69.53 -2.01 21.34
N GLU A 399 69.16 -2.37 22.58
CA GLU A 399 69.89 -3.30 23.47
C GLU A 399 70.28 -4.65 22.84
N ASN A 400 69.56 -5.07 21.78
CA ASN A 400 69.83 -6.31 21.04
C ASN A 400 70.63 -6.07 19.74
N GLY A 401 71.15 -4.85 19.53
CA GLY A 401 71.92 -4.46 18.36
C GLY A 401 71.08 -4.32 17.09
N VAL A 402 69.76 -4.32 17.18
CA VAL A 402 68.84 -4.30 16.03
C VAL A 402 68.51 -2.87 15.62
N PHE A 403 68.51 -2.58 14.32
CA PHE A 403 67.96 -1.36 13.74
C PHE A 403 66.83 -1.67 12.74
N LEU A 404 65.84 -0.77 12.65
CA LEU A 404 64.73 -0.81 11.73
C LEU A 404 64.31 0.61 11.35
N PHE A 405 64.12 0.88 10.06
CA PHE A 405 63.52 2.12 9.57
C PHE A 405 62.69 1.87 8.30
N GLU A 406 61.73 2.75 8.03
CA GLU A 406 60.71 2.60 6.99
C GLU A 406 60.75 3.77 5.98
N GLY A 407 60.04 3.65 4.86
CA GLY A 407 59.91 4.71 3.86
C GLY A 407 61.07 4.81 2.87
N VAL A 408 61.87 3.75 2.72
CA VAL A 408 63.02 3.74 1.79
C VAL A 408 62.53 3.47 0.38
N SER A 409 62.75 4.41 -0.54
CA SER A 409 62.41 4.21 -1.96
C SER A 409 63.28 3.12 -2.59
N CYS A 410 62.86 2.54 -3.71
CA CYS A 410 63.72 1.61 -4.43
C CYS A 410 64.95 2.33 -4.99
N GLY A 411 66.13 1.79 -4.77
CA GLY A 411 67.39 2.41 -5.16
C GLY A 411 68.60 1.78 -4.48
N ASP A 412 69.78 2.26 -4.87
CA ASP A 412 71.05 1.90 -4.24
C ASP A 412 71.47 2.99 -3.27
N TYR A 413 71.83 2.59 -2.04
CA TYR A 413 72.14 3.44 -0.91
C TYR A 413 73.41 2.96 -0.20
N THR A 414 73.97 3.79 0.67
CA THR A 414 75.06 3.44 1.58
C THR A 414 74.61 3.58 3.04
N LEU A 415 74.71 2.50 3.81
CA LEU A 415 74.52 2.53 5.25
C LEU A 415 75.84 2.85 5.95
N THR A 416 75.84 3.88 6.81
CA THR A 416 76.98 4.24 7.65
C THR A 416 76.61 4.03 9.12
N PHE A 417 77.48 3.32 9.83
CA PHE A 417 77.34 2.97 11.24
C PHE A 417 78.39 3.73 12.05
N CYS A 418 77.96 4.46 13.06
CA CYS A 418 78.84 5.25 13.93
C CYS A 418 78.37 5.14 15.39
N GLY A 419 79.28 4.89 16.32
CA GLY A 419 78.98 4.83 17.74
C GLY A 419 80.16 5.26 18.57
N ASP A 420 79.91 5.81 19.75
CA ASP A 420 80.96 6.27 20.65
C ASP A 420 81.87 5.09 21.02
N GLY A 421 83.19 5.29 20.91
CA GLY A 421 84.16 4.23 21.18
C GLY A 421 84.30 3.19 20.07
N CYS A 422 83.65 3.36 18.91
CA CYS A 422 83.68 2.41 17.80
C CYS A 422 84.18 3.03 16.50
N VAL A 423 84.93 2.26 15.70
CA VAL A 423 85.38 2.70 14.37
C VAL A 423 84.19 2.76 13.39
N PRO A 424 83.93 3.90 12.72
CA PRO A 424 82.83 4.01 11.77
C PRO A 424 82.97 3.06 10.57
N ARG A 425 81.84 2.51 10.11
CA ARG A 425 81.81 1.55 8.99
C ARG A 425 80.71 1.90 7.99
N SER A 426 80.99 1.78 6.70
CA SER A 426 79.99 1.94 5.64
C SER A 426 79.78 0.65 4.84
N VAL A 427 78.53 0.35 4.47
CA VAL A 427 78.10 -0.87 3.75
C VAL A 427 77.07 -0.49 2.68
N PRO A 428 77.18 -0.99 1.43
CA PRO A 428 76.18 -0.73 0.40
C PRO A 428 74.86 -1.47 0.67
N LEU A 429 73.73 -0.86 0.28
CA LEU A 429 72.38 -1.38 0.40
C LEU A 429 71.61 -1.16 -0.91
N SER A 430 71.13 -2.23 -1.54
CA SER A 430 70.25 -2.15 -2.72
C SER A 430 68.82 -2.55 -2.36
N VAL A 431 67.87 -1.64 -2.53
CA VAL A 431 66.43 -1.86 -2.31
C VAL A 431 65.76 -2.06 -3.66
N SER A 432 65.47 -3.30 -4.03
CA SER A 432 64.93 -3.67 -5.36
C SER A 432 63.62 -4.47 -5.33
N GLY A 433 63.00 -4.64 -4.16
CA GLY A 433 61.66 -5.22 -4.00
C GLY A 433 61.58 -6.26 -2.88
N GLY A 434 60.60 -6.11 -2.00
CA GLY A 434 60.44 -6.92 -0.80
C GLY A 434 61.22 -6.38 0.41
N ASN A 435 60.74 -6.75 1.59
CA ASN A 435 61.29 -6.34 2.89
C ASN A 435 62.77 -6.72 2.99
N THR A 436 63.66 -5.74 2.94
CA THR A 436 65.10 -5.99 2.81
C THR A 436 65.72 -6.16 4.19
N THR A 437 66.05 -7.40 4.57
CA THR A 437 67.00 -7.66 5.65
C THR A 437 68.41 -7.37 5.15
N ALA A 438 69.11 -6.45 5.81
CA ALA A 438 70.53 -6.22 5.56
C ALA A 438 71.30 -7.55 5.72
N PRO A 439 72.22 -7.91 4.81
CA PRO A 439 72.91 -9.19 4.83
C PRO A 439 73.94 -9.24 5.96
N THR A 440 73.81 -10.25 6.84
CA THR A 440 74.75 -10.64 7.90
C THR A 440 75.03 -9.55 8.95
N ALA A 441 75.15 -9.92 10.24
CA ALA A 441 75.40 -8.96 11.31
C ALA A 441 76.58 -8.03 10.97
N VAL A 442 76.32 -6.71 10.95
CA VAL A 442 77.34 -5.72 10.59
C VAL A 442 78.32 -5.62 11.75
N LEU A 443 79.56 -6.06 11.52
CA LEU A 443 80.60 -6.07 12.53
C LEU A 443 81.26 -4.68 12.65
N LEU A 444 81.21 -4.10 13.85
CA LEU A 444 81.96 -2.91 14.24
C LEU A 444 83.12 -3.26 15.17
N LEU A 445 84.22 -2.51 15.06
CA LEU A 445 85.38 -2.63 15.94
C LEU A 445 85.22 -1.64 17.10
N VAL A 446 85.19 -2.17 18.32
CA VAL A 446 85.10 -1.40 19.58
C VAL A 446 86.50 -1.15 20.13
N GLY A 447 86.74 0.05 20.66
CA GLY A 447 88.00 0.44 21.29
C GLY A 447 88.63 1.73 20.75
N ASP A 448 87.95 2.47 19.89
CA ASP A 448 88.41 3.78 19.38
C ASP A 448 87.97 4.88 20.36
N LEU A 449 88.67 4.99 21.49
CA LEU A 449 88.29 5.89 22.59
C LEU A 449 88.65 7.35 22.31
N ASN A 450 89.55 7.60 21.38
CA ASN A 450 89.98 8.94 21.01
C ASN A 450 89.25 9.49 19.75
N GLY A 451 88.53 8.64 19.02
CA GLY A 451 87.74 9.00 17.84
C GLY A 451 88.56 9.26 16.57
N ASP A 452 89.76 8.68 16.46
CA ASP A 452 90.68 8.85 15.32
C ASP A 452 90.45 7.84 14.19
N GLY A 453 89.51 6.91 14.37
CA GLY A 453 89.12 5.89 13.40
C GLY A 453 89.97 4.62 13.46
N TYR A 454 90.87 4.48 14.43
CA TYR A 454 91.74 3.32 14.60
C TYR A 454 91.79 2.88 16.07
N VAL A 455 91.77 1.57 16.32
CA VAL A 455 92.05 1.03 17.67
C VAL A 455 93.57 0.79 17.78
N ASN A 456 94.27 1.64 18.51
CA ASN A 456 95.73 1.59 18.62
C ASN A 456 96.24 1.90 20.05
N ALA A 457 97.57 1.89 20.23
CA ALA A 457 98.18 2.06 21.56
C ALA A 457 97.81 3.37 22.29
N ARG A 458 97.28 4.38 21.59
CA ARG A 458 96.77 5.62 22.21
C ARG A 458 95.41 5.41 22.88
N ASP A 459 94.59 4.51 22.35
CA ASP A 459 93.32 4.11 22.94
C ASP A 459 93.54 3.23 24.18
N ASP A 460 94.55 2.35 24.14
CA ASP A 460 94.97 1.56 25.29
C ASP A 460 95.38 2.46 26.48
N VAL A 461 96.03 3.59 26.21
CA VAL A 461 96.42 4.59 27.23
C VAL A 461 95.21 5.33 27.81
N LEU A 462 94.17 5.59 27.00
CA LEU A 462 92.92 6.21 27.47
C LEU A 462 92.08 5.22 28.31
N ALA A 463 92.07 3.94 27.92
CA ALA A 463 91.44 2.88 28.70
C ALA A 463 92.12 2.72 30.08
N GLN A 464 93.45 2.71 30.13
CA GLN A 464 94.21 2.58 31.39
C GLN A 464 94.12 3.82 32.30
N ARG A 465 93.84 5.02 31.77
CA ARG A 465 93.66 6.25 32.55
C ARG A 465 92.32 6.32 33.31
N GLN A 466 91.30 5.56 32.90
CA GLN A 466 90.02 5.50 33.60
C GLN A 466 90.05 4.63 34.88
N GLU A 467 91.09 3.82 35.10
CA GLU A 467 91.18 2.88 36.23
C GLU A 467 91.96 3.42 37.47
N VAL A 468 92.43 4.68 37.47
CA VAL A 468 93.26 5.23 38.57
C VAL A 468 92.51 6.28 39.41
N SER A 469 92.16 5.95 40.66
CA SER A 469 91.96 6.91 41.76
C SER A 469 93.19 6.84 42.69
N PRO A 470 93.80 7.95 43.17
CA PRO A 470 93.33 8.62 44.39
C PRO A 470 93.76 10.11 44.63
N SER A 471 93.07 10.73 45.61
CA SER A 471 93.50 11.72 46.64
C SER A 471 94.26 13.02 46.31
N ASP A 472 93.74 14.09 46.91
CA ASP A 472 94.29 15.41 47.26
C ASP A 472 94.45 16.49 46.17
N GLY A 473 93.47 17.40 46.18
CA GLY A 473 93.72 18.84 46.15
C GLY A 473 93.94 19.49 44.79
N ALA A 474 92.85 19.85 44.11
CA ALA A 474 92.75 21.12 43.38
C ALA A 474 91.31 21.39 42.92
N ASN A 475 90.73 22.45 43.49
CA ASN A 475 89.73 23.28 42.84
C ASN A 475 90.23 23.66 41.44
N LEU A 476 89.37 23.54 40.43
CA LEU A 476 89.11 24.58 39.44
C LEU A 476 87.89 24.18 38.58
N SER A 477 86.76 24.76 38.98
CA SER A 477 85.49 24.93 38.29
C SER A 477 85.50 24.87 36.75
N VAL A 478 84.62 24.03 36.17
CA VAL A 478 83.68 24.45 35.11
C VAL A 478 82.37 23.65 35.26
N ASN A 479 81.27 24.38 35.43
CA ASN A 479 79.89 23.87 35.38
C ASN A 479 79.59 23.14 34.07
N ARG A 480 78.97 21.96 34.14
CA ARG A 480 77.91 21.63 33.17
C ARG A 480 76.81 20.80 33.81
N VAL A 481 75.75 21.53 34.17
CA VAL A 481 74.39 21.03 34.36
C VAL A 481 73.97 20.32 33.06
N LEU A 482 73.60 19.04 33.16
CA LEU A 482 72.91 18.31 32.09
C LEU A 482 71.46 18.83 32.02
N PRO A 483 71.00 19.44 30.92
CA PRO A 483 69.58 19.63 30.73
C PRO A 483 68.96 18.30 30.29
N LYS A 484 67.90 17.93 31.01
CA LYS A 484 66.89 16.98 30.58
C LYS A 484 66.34 17.45 29.22
N VAL A 485 66.57 16.70 28.14
CA VAL A 485 65.87 16.89 26.87
C VAL A 485 65.03 15.65 26.62
N THR A 486 63.74 15.78 26.86
CA THR A 486 62.68 14.96 26.27
C THR A 486 62.76 15.07 24.76
N LEU A 487 63.09 13.96 24.09
CA LEU A 487 62.94 13.83 22.64
C LEU A 487 61.44 13.65 22.33
N ASP A 488 60.87 14.75 21.88
CA ASP A 488 59.57 14.85 21.23
C ASP A 488 59.65 14.25 19.80
N ARG A 489 58.50 13.70 19.36
CA ARG A 489 58.05 13.42 17.98
C ARG A 489 58.57 12.18 17.23
N ILE A 490 57.68 11.19 17.16
CA ILE A 490 57.29 10.58 15.88
C ILE A 490 55.75 10.51 15.83
N TYR A 491 55.21 10.66 14.62
CA TYR A 491 53.90 10.24 14.09
C TYR A 491 52.88 11.33 13.73
N GLY A 492 52.44 11.25 12.47
CA GLY A 492 51.67 12.23 11.73
C GLY A 492 50.27 12.50 12.26
N VAL A 493 49.78 13.68 11.90
CA VAL A 493 48.44 14.15 12.27
C VAL A 493 47.41 13.56 11.30
N GLN A 494 46.82 12.42 11.66
CA GLN A 494 45.49 12.02 11.19
C GLN A 494 44.43 12.58 12.18
N ALA A 495 43.65 13.56 11.74
CA ALA A 495 42.45 13.97 12.48
C ALA A 495 41.35 12.93 12.23
N LYS A 496 41.13 12.03 13.18
CA LYS A 496 39.98 11.11 13.17
C LYS A 496 38.83 11.73 13.97
N ILE A 497 37.85 12.30 13.28
CA ILE A 497 36.61 12.85 13.86
C ILE A 497 35.55 11.75 13.83
N GLY A 498 35.22 11.16 14.98
CA GLY A 498 34.16 10.15 15.10
C GLY A 498 32.92 10.71 15.79
N VAL A 499 31.73 10.38 15.27
CA VAL A 499 30.42 10.76 15.84
C VAL A 499 29.94 9.64 16.75
N LEU A 500 29.57 9.96 17.99
CA LEU A 500 29.40 8.92 19.02
C LEU A 500 27.94 8.46 19.25
N TYR A 501 26.90 9.29 19.06
CA TYR A 501 25.48 8.88 19.14
C TYR A 501 24.50 10.04 18.89
N ILE A 502 23.26 9.73 18.50
CA ILE A 502 22.10 10.64 18.48
C ILE A 502 21.15 10.24 19.63
N ARG A 503 20.74 11.18 20.49
CA ARG A 503 19.69 10.97 21.50
C ARG A 503 18.50 11.90 21.27
N GLN A 504 17.29 11.38 21.51
CA GLN A 504 16.02 12.11 21.49
C GLN A 504 15.61 12.46 22.92
N SER A 505 15.24 13.72 23.15
CA SER A 505 14.51 14.14 24.35
C SER A 505 13.34 15.04 23.94
N ALA A 506 12.13 14.68 24.33
CA ALA A 506 10.96 15.55 24.21
C ALA A 506 10.91 16.48 25.42
N GLU A 507 10.72 17.79 25.19
CA GLU A 507 10.33 18.74 26.25
C GLU A 507 8.80 18.95 26.20
N GLU A 508 8.18 19.30 27.34
CA GLU A 508 6.72 19.52 27.49
C GLU A 508 6.13 20.58 26.53
N ASN A 509 6.97 21.37 25.84
CA ASN A 509 6.55 22.47 24.98
C ASN A 509 6.49 22.12 23.47
N GLY A 510 6.52 20.84 23.10
CA GLY A 510 6.38 20.40 21.70
C GLY A 510 7.61 20.65 20.80
N ALA A 511 8.75 21.05 21.36
CA ALA A 511 10.00 21.23 20.61
C ALA A 511 10.87 19.95 20.68
N TYR A 512 11.07 19.29 19.54
CA TYR A 512 11.96 18.13 19.46
C TYR A 512 13.42 18.59 19.46
N ARG A 513 14.18 18.26 20.51
CA ARG A 513 15.64 18.51 20.56
C ARG A 513 16.43 17.28 20.13
N ARG A 514 17.52 17.49 19.40
CA ARG A 514 18.45 16.45 18.92
C ARG A 514 19.89 16.81 19.23
N GLN A 515 20.66 15.83 19.69
CA GLN A 515 22.04 16.00 20.14
C GLN A 515 23.03 15.37 19.16
N PHE A 516 23.97 16.15 18.63
CA PHE A 516 25.14 15.65 17.89
C PHE A 516 26.39 15.79 18.73
N GLU A 517 27.24 14.75 18.73
CA GLU A 517 28.45 14.72 19.56
C GLU A 517 29.72 14.42 18.78
N VAL A 518 30.76 15.22 19.03
CA VAL A 518 32.09 15.06 18.45
C VAL A 518 33.17 15.15 19.53
N ASN A 519 34.17 14.25 19.48
CA ASN A 519 35.36 14.33 20.33
C ASN A 519 36.53 14.94 19.56
N VAL A 520 37.04 16.07 20.05
CA VAL A 520 38.22 16.77 19.49
C VAL A 520 39.47 16.38 20.30
N ARG A 521 40.60 16.08 19.65
CA ARG A 521 41.92 15.90 20.29
C ARG A 521 42.88 17.02 19.82
N ALA A 522 43.82 17.43 20.68
CA ALA A 522 44.82 18.47 20.34
C ALA A 522 45.99 17.87 19.54
N PHE A 523 46.60 18.70 18.69
CA PHE A 523 47.77 18.36 17.89
C PHE A 523 48.89 19.39 18.13
N ASN A 524 50.09 18.92 18.47
CA ASN A 524 51.27 19.75 18.73
C ASN A 524 52.02 20.04 17.42
N GLU A 525 51.56 21.03 16.64
CA GLU A 525 52.35 21.78 15.64
C GLU A 525 51.52 22.80 14.83
N TYR A 526 50.19 22.79 14.95
CA TYR A 526 49.31 23.73 14.26
C TYR A 526 48.37 24.42 15.26
N ARG A 527 48.20 25.73 15.12
CA ARG A 527 47.24 26.49 15.94
C ARG A 527 45.84 26.34 15.35
N VAL A 528 44.88 25.90 16.15
CA VAL A 528 43.46 25.94 15.75
C VAL A 528 43.00 27.39 15.75
N VAL A 529 42.44 27.85 14.64
CA VAL A 529 41.92 29.21 14.49
C VAL A 529 40.40 29.27 14.54
N ASP A 530 39.72 28.21 14.13
CA ASP A 530 38.27 28.16 14.10
C ASP A 530 37.74 26.72 14.15
N CYS A 531 36.58 26.51 14.75
CA CYS A 531 35.88 25.25 14.72
C CYS A 531 34.42 25.43 15.14
N GLY A 532 33.57 24.49 14.71
CA GLY A 532 32.16 24.51 15.07
C GLY A 532 31.33 23.51 14.28
N PHE A 533 30.03 23.54 14.53
CA PHE A 533 29.07 22.77 13.78
C PHE A 533 28.43 23.60 12.68
N LEU A 534 28.23 22.97 11.52
CA LEU A 534 27.38 23.44 10.43
C LEU A 534 26.17 22.52 10.38
N TYR A 535 24.97 23.09 10.33
CA TYR A 535 23.74 22.31 10.38
C TYR A 535 22.57 23.01 9.70
N GLY A 536 21.59 22.24 9.24
CA GLY A 536 20.36 22.77 8.67
C GLY A 536 19.34 21.69 8.35
N LYS A 537 18.11 22.10 8.02
CA LYS A 537 17.03 21.21 7.61
C LYS A 537 17.10 20.96 6.11
N ASN A 538 17.06 19.69 5.70
CA ASN A 538 17.11 19.23 4.32
C ASN A 538 18.33 19.81 3.56
N MET A 539 19.52 19.71 4.16
CA MET A 539 20.76 20.25 3.60
C MET A 539 21.59 19.13 2.99
N ALA A 540 22.06 19.34 1.76
CA ALA A 540 23.01 18.45 1.14
C ALA A 540 24.41 18.65 1.73
N GLU A 541 25.29 17.67 1.53
CA GLU A 541 26.69 17.74 1.97
C GLU A 541 27.44 18.96 1.43
N THR A 542 27.15 19.33 0.18
CA THR A 542 27.71 20.51 -0.49
C THR A 542 27.22 21.83 0.09
N ASP A 543 26.13 21.82 0.86
CA ASP A 543 25.58 23.00 1.54
C ASP A 543 26.24 23.22 2.91
N LEU A 544 26.73 22.16 3.55
CA LEU A 544 27.32 22.19 4.90
C LEU A 544 28.83 22.48 4.88
N VAL A 545 29.19 23.61 4.27
CA VAL A 545 30.55 24.16 4.25
C VAL A 545 30.58 25.59 4.83
N PRO A 546 31.69 26.03 5.47
CA PRO A 546 31.74 27.33 6.16
C PRO A 546 31.35 28.53 5.27
N GLU A 547 31.62 28.44 3.97
CA GLU A 547 31.38 29.49 2.97
C GLU A 547 29.89 29.69 2.66
N ARG A 548 29.05 28.71 3.01
CA ARG A 548 27.61 28.69 2.70
C ARG A 548 26.72 28.93 3.91
N VAL A 549 27.29 29.35 5.04
CA VAL A 549 26.53 29.76 6.22
C VAL A 549 25.61 30.94 5.86
N GLY A 550 24.31 30.78 6.14
CA GLY A 550 23.27 31.75 5.76
C GLY A 550 22.63 31.49 4.40
N ALA A 551 23.20 30.64 3.54
CA ALA A 551 22.55 30.25 2.29
C ALA A 551 21.32 29.39 2.57
N THR A 552 20.23 29.64 1.83
CA THR A 552 18.99 28.88 1.94
C THR A 552 18.88 27.82 0.85
N ASN A 553 18.36 26.64 1.20
CA ASN A 553 17.93 25.67 0.19
C ASN A 553 16.63 26.12 -0.51
N ALA A 554 16.20 25.37 -1.52
CA ALA A 554 14.98 25.68 -2.30
C ALA A 554 13.69 25.76 -1.45
N GLN A 555 13.72 25.25 -0.22
CA GLN A 555 12.60 25.25 0.73
C GLN A 555 12.70 26.38 1.76
N GLY A 556 13.64 27.30 1.59
CA GLY A 556 13.81 28.48 2.46
C GLY A 556 14.52 28.20 3.79
N TYR A 557 15.05 27.00 4.01
CA TYR A 557 15.82 26.69 5.22
C TYR A 557 17.27 27.13 5.04
N ALA A 558 17.81 27.87 6.01
CA ALA A 558 19.19 28.39 5.97
C ALA A 558 20.20 27.47 6.67
N VAL A 559 21.43 27.40 6.13
CA VAL A 559 22.57 26.76 6.80
C VAL A 559 22.97 27.61 8.01
N LYS A 560 23.01 26.99 9.18
CA LYS A 560 23.36 27.64 10.45
C LYS A 560 24.71 27.15 10.94
N ARG A 561 25.40 28.03 11.67
CA ARG A 561 26.70 27.77 12.29
C ARG A 561 26.59 27.92 13.79
N MET A 562 27.06 26.92 14.52
CA MET A 562 27.29 27.00 15.97
C MET A 562 28.79 26.96 16.22
N PRO A 563 29.43 28.10 16.53
CA PRO A 563 30.82 28.14 16.95
C PRO A 563 31.04 27.25 18.19
N ALA A 564 32.15 26.54 18.24
CA ALA A 564 32.52 25.71 19.38
C ALA A 564 33.90 26.12 19.93
N ALA A 565 34.14 25.89 21.21
CA ALA A 565 35.48 26.05 21.76
C ALA A 565 36.39 24.96 21.17
N CYS A 566 37.52 25.34 20.57
CA CYS A 566 38.42 24.39 19.90
C CYS A 566 39.36 23.64 20.85
N THR A 567 38.96 23.52 22.11
CA THR A 567 39.67 22.75 23.12
C THR A 567 39.35 21.26 22.97
N PRO A 568 40.31 20.37 23.29
CA PRO A 568 40.05 18.93 23.31
C PRO A 568 38.86 18.55 24.20
N GLY A 569 38.19 17.48 23.82
CA GLY A 569 37.03 16.93 24.54
C GLY A 569 35.72 17.06 23.80
N ARG A 570 34.68 16.53 24.43
CA ARG A 570 33.32 16.36 23.89
C ARG A 570 32.66 17.69 23.52
N LYS A 571 32.07 17.75 22.32
CA LYS A 571 31.31 18.90 21.80
C LYS A 571 29.91 18.47 21.42
N VAL A 572 28.93 19.31 21.73
CA VAL A 572 27.51 18.99 21.59
C VAL A 572 26.79 20.10 20.83
N LEU A 573 26.07 19.73 19.76
CA LEU A 573 25.08 20.58 19.10
C LEU A 573 23.68 20.11 19.50
N LEU A 574 22.86 21.03 20.01
CA LEU A 574 21.43 20.83 20.24
C LEU A 574 20.64 21.51 19.12
N TYR A 575 19.89 20.72 18.35
CA TYR A 575 19.04 21.23 17.28
C TYR A 575 17.56 21.05 17.64
N GLY A 576 16.78 22.12 17.49
CA GLY A 576 15.32 22.12 17.66
C GLY A 576 14.60 22.43 16.35
N SER A 577 13.58 21.64 16.01
CA SER A 577 12.63 21.92 14.92
C SER A 577 11.22 22.06 15.48
N SER A 578 10.44 23.00 14.94
CA SER A 578 9.01 23.16 15.21
C SER A 578 8.12 22.29 14.32
N SER A 579 8.72 21.57 13.37
CA SER A 579 8.04 20.67 12.43
C SER A 579 8.36 19.23 12.80
N ALA A 580 7.33 18.38 12.81
CA ALA A 580 7.39 16.98 13.22
C ALA A 580 7.93 16.02 12.12
N THR A 581 8.20 16.53 10.91
CA THR A 581 8.71 15.73 9.79
C THR A 581 9.87 16.42 9.06
N GLY A 582 10.85 15.63 8.58
CA GLY A 582 11.92 16.08 7.69
C GLY A 582 13.30 15.50 8.02
N GLN A 583 14.31 16.02 7.34
CA GLN A 583 15.70 15.58 7.47
C GLN A 583 16.55 16.68 8.11
N VAL A 584 17.41 16.33 9.06
CA VAL A 584 18.41 17.25 9.64
C VAL A 584 19.80 16.71 9.37
N SER A 585 20.63 17.57 8.80
CA SER A 585 22.01 17.25 8.48
C SER A 585 22.95 18.19 9.23
N ALA A 586 24.00 17.61 9.82
CA ALA A 586 25.01 18.35 10.56
C ALA A 586 26.41 17.79 10.29
N ARG A 587 27.42 18.66 10.40
CA ARG A 587 28.83 18.34 10.20
C ARG A 587 29.68 19.22 11.11
N PHE A 588 30.82 18.70 11.55
CA PHE A 588 31.81 19.48 12.32
C PHE A 588 32.98 19.88 11.43
N TYR A 589 33.46 21.11 11.60
CA TYR A 589 34.67 21.58 10.92
C TYR A 589 35.70 22.07 11.93
N ILE A 590 36.96 21.99 11.54
CA ILE A 590 38.07 22.56 12.28
C ILE A 590 39.11 23.13 11.32
N THR A 591 39.54 24.35 11.58
CA THR A 591 40.48 25.11 10.76
C THR A 591 41.77 25.32 11.54
N TYR A 592 42.88 24.90 10.93
CA TYR A 592 44.22 25.01 11.50
C TYR A 592 45.07 25.97 10.68
N THR A 593 46.00 26.66 11.32
CA THR A 593 47.04 27.45 10.66
C THR A 593 48.41 27.20 11.31
N ASN A 594 49.46 27.27 10.51
CA ASN A 594 50.84 27.37 10.98
C ASN A 594 51.44 28.77 10.72
N GLY A 595 50.60 29.76 10.39
CA GLY A 595 51.03 31.12 10.06
C GLY A 595 51.40 31.33 8.58
N VAL A 596 51.55 30.27 7.79
CA VAL A 596 51.84 30.33 6.34
C VAL A 596 50.71 29.72 5.52
N MET A 597 50.11 28.62 5.98
CA MET A 597 48.96 27.99 5.34
C MET A 597 47.82 27.77 6.33
N THR A 598 46.60 27.99 5.86
CA THR A 598 45.36 27.73 6.59
C THR A 598 44.60 26.61 5.89
N LYS A 599 44.22 25.57 6.64
CA LYS A 599 43.49 24.41 6.09
C LYS A 599 42.31 24.05 6.98
N THR A 600 41.15 23.85 6.35
CA THR A 600 39.92 23.43 7.02
C THR A 600 39.67 21.96 6.74
N TYR A 601 39.43 21.20 7.81
CA TYR A 601 39.00 19.82 7.74
C TYR A 601 37.52 19.72 8.10
N LEU A 602 36.82 18.88 7.36
CA LEU A 602 35.39 18.61 7.51
C LEU A 602 35.21 17.16 7.96
N SER A 603 34.35 16.91 8.94
CA SER A 603 33.91 15.56 9.27
C SER A 603 33.01 15.00 8.15
N GLU A 604 32.68 13.72 8.19
CA GLU A 604 31.53 13.21 7.42
C GLU A 604 30.24 13.96 7.82
N VAL A 605 29.26 14.05 6.90
CA VAL A 605 27.93 14.56 7.24
C VAL A 605 27.18 13.48 7.99
N CYS A 606 26.57 13.86 9.11
CA CYS A 606 25.56 13.04 9.74
C CYS A 606 24.19 13.58 9.41
N THR A 607 23.39 12.72 8.80
CA THR A 607 22.01 13.01 8.40
C THR A 607 21.07 12.13 9.20
N TYR A 608 19.97 12.71 9.66
CA TYR A 608 18.94 12.00 10.40
C TYR A 608 17.57 12.39 9.87
N ASP A 609 16.80 11.38 9.49
CA ASP A 609 15.42 11.49 9.04
C ASP A 609 14.48 11.27 10.22
N TYR A 610 13.43 12.09 10.33
CA TYR A 610 12.38 11.92 11.33
C TYR A 610 10.98 12.15 10.74
N ASP A 611 10.06 11.38 11.29
CA ASP A 611 8.62 11.31 11.02
C ASP A 611 7.88 11.60 12.35
N GLU A 612 6.57 11.83 12.32
CA GLU A 612 5.70 12.06 13.49
C GLU A 612 5.67 10.88 14.48
N ALA A 613 6.06 9.67 14.06
CA ALA A 613 6.19 8.46 14.88
C ALA A 613 7.58 8.34 15.52
#